data_AF-A0A4Q3XQD4-F1
#
_entry.id   AF-A0A4Q3XQD4-F1
#
_cell.length_a   1.000
_cell.length_b   1.000
_cell.length_c   1.000
_cell.angle_alpha   90.00
_cell.angle_beta   90.00
_cell.angle_gamma   90.00
#
_symmetry.space_group_name_H-M   'P 1'
#
loop_
_entity.id
_entity.type
_entity.pdbx_description
1 polymer ?
#
loop_
_entity_poly.entity_id
_entity_poly.type
_entity_poly.pdbx_seq_one_letter_code
_entity_poly.pdbx_strand_id
1 'polypeptide(L)'
;MRSVGLKTAAYHVDVPSFGDWGFHLAARSTPRVAVPGDAPAMRFVDPRVLLAVQTFPSDRAQLTMPPSTRLHPAILDAIKGSYRGY
;
A
#
# COMPACT_ATOMS: atom_id res chain seq x y z
N MET A 1 7.94 5.11 6.79
CA MET A 1 7.89 6.11 5.70
C MET A 1 7.50 7.50 6.22
N ARG A 2 6.30 7.67 6.78
CA ARG A 2 5.87 8.97 7.32
C ARG A 2 6.74 9.49 8.47
N SER A 3 7.24 8.59 9.32
CA SER A 3 8.16 8.91 10.42
C SER A 3 9.49 9.55 9.98
N VAL A 4 9.86 9.42 8.71
CA VAL A 4 11.07 10.04 8.13
C VAL A 4 10.72 11.20 7.19
N GLY A 5 9.51 11.75 7.31
CA GLY A 5 9.05 12.94 6.57
C GLY A 5 8.60 12.67 5.13
N LEU A 6 8.39 11.41 4.73
CA LEU A 6 7.84 11.09 3.42
C LEU A 6 6.31 11.12 3.44
N LYS A 7 5.74 11.72 2.40
CA LYS A 7 4.31 11.60 2.08
C LYS A 7 4.09 10.28 1.34
N THR A 8 2.94 9.65 1.59
CA THR A 8 2.62 8.33 1.05
C THR A 8 1.25 8.30 0.40
N ALA A 9 1.11 7.61 -0.72
CA ALA A 9 -0.19 7.22 -1.29
C ALA A 9 -0.24 5.69 -1.37
N ALA A 10 -1.21 5.09 -0.70
CA ALA A 10 -1.46 3.65 -0.76
C ALA A 10 -2.43 3.35 -1.89
N TYR A 11 -2.22 2.23 -2.58
CA TYR A 11 -3.14 1.71 -3.57
C TYR A 11 -3.10 0.18 -3.59
N HIS A 12 -4.13 -0.46 -4.11
CA HIS A 12 -4.22 -1.91 -4.19
C HIS A 12 -4.83 -2.34 -5.52
N VAL A 13 -4.55 -3.58 -5.91
CA VAL A 13 -5.06 -4.20 -7.14
C VAL A 13 -5.39 -5.66 -6.87
N ASP A 14 -6.35 -6.20 -7.61
CA ASP A 14 -6.58 -7.64 -7.64
C ASP A 14 -5.57 -8.31 -8.56
N VAL A 15 -4.87 -9.32 -8.04
CA VAL A 15 -3.90 -10.13 -8.78
C VAL A 15 -4.42 -11.56 -8.82
N PRO A 16 -4.79 -12.12 -10.00
CA PRO A 16 -5.54 -13.38 -10.07
C PRO A 16 -4.92 -14.57 -9.32
N SER A 17 -3.60 -14.63 -9.18
CA SER A 17 -2.91 -15.71 -8.47
C SER A 17 -2.78 -15.50 -6.96
N PHE A 18 -2.96 -14.28 -6.46
CA PHE A 18 -2.68 -13.89 -5.07
C PHE A 18 -3.83 -13.16 -4.38
N GLY A 19 -4.88 -12.81 -5.11
CA GLY A 19 -5.97 -11.95 -4.65
C GLY A 19 -5.55 -10.49 -4.53
N ASP A 20 -6.09 -9.81 -3.53
CA ASP A 20 -5.84 -8.39 -3.28
C ASP A 20 -4.40 -8.12 -2.85
N TRP A 21 -3.74 -7.20 -3.54
CA TRP A 21 -2.35 -6.86 -3.26
C TRP A 21 -2.14 -5.35 -3.14
N GLY A 22 -1.50 -4.93 -2.03
CA GLY A 22 -1.27 -3.53 -1.69
C GLY A 22 0.13 -3.02 -2.03
N PHE A 23 0.21 -1.77 -2.44
CA PHE A 23 1.43 -1.04 -2.79
C PHE A 23 1.42 0.37 -2.16
N HIS A 24 2.60 0.97 -2.03
CA HIS A 24 2.77 2.33 -1.53
C HIS A 24 3.71 3.14 -2.44
N LEU A 25 3.27 4.34 -2.84
CA LEU A 25 4.16 5.38 -3.33
C LEU A 25 4.65 6.21 -2.14
N ALA A 26 5.93 6.59 -2.13
CA ALA A 26 6.50 7.46 -1.12
C ALA A 26 7.40 8.51 -1.76
N ALA A 27 7.20 9.78 -1.41
CA ALA A 27 7.96 10.91 -1.95
C ALA A 27 8.06 12.05 -0.91
N ARG A 28 8.96 13.02 -1.17
CA ARG A 28 9.05 14.24 -0.35
C ARG A 28 7.86 15.18 -0.60
N SER A 29 7.37 15.23 -1.83
CA SER A 29 6.11 15.90 -2.21
C SER A 29 4.94 14.90 -2.17
N THR A 30 3.70 15.39 -2.29
CA THR A 30 2.51 14.52 -2.27
C THR A 30 2.53 13.62 -3.50
N PRO A 31 2.71 12.28 -3.37
CA PRO A 31 2.75 11.40 -4.52
C PRO A 31 1.35 11.25 -5.12
N ARG A 32 1.27 11.21 -6.45
CA ARG A 32 0.05 10.92 -7.20
C ARG A 32 0.12 9.52 -7.78
N VAL A 33 -0.90 8.70 -7.55
CA VAL A 33 -1.07 7.43 -8.27
C VAL A 33 -1.54 7.76 -9.68
N ALA A 34 -0.63 7.69 -10.65
CA ALA A 34 -0.90 7.98 -12.05
C ALA A 34 0.06 7.19 -12.95
N VAL A 35 -0.36 7.01 -14.20
CA VAL A 35 0.49 6.44 -15.25
C VAL A 35 1.26 7.57 -15.93
N PRO A 36 2.58 7.44 -16.16
CA PRO A 36 3.37 8.39 -16.94
C PRO A 36 2.85 8.54 -18.38
N GLY A 37 3.00 9.73 -18.96
CA GLY A 37 2.49 10.03 -20.32
C GLY A 37 3.19 9.25 -21.43
N ASP A 38 4.41 8.77 -21.18
CA ASP A 38 5.25 7.96 -22.06
C ASP A 38 5.12 6.45 -21.80
N ALA A 39 4.14 6.04 -20.99
CA ALA A 39 3.94 4.63 -20.70
C ALA A 39 3.55 3.82 -21.96
N PRO A 40 4.08 2.60 -22.11
CA PRO A 40 3.70 1.71 -23.21
C PRO A 40 2.23 1.28 -23.09
N ALA A 41 1.71 0.66 -24.15
CA ALA A 41 0.34 0.13 -24.16
C ALA A 41 0.09 -0.81 -22.97
N MET A 42 -0.89 -0.44 -22.15
CA MET A 42 -1.23 -1.17 -20.92
C MET A 42 -2.29 -2.23 -21.19
N ARG A 43 -2.16 -3.38 -20.53
CA ARG A 43 -3.13 -4.49 -20.61
C ARG A 43 -4.07 -4.57 -19.41
N PHE A 44 -3.71 -3.91 -18.31
CA PHE A 44 -4.41 -4.01 -17.04
C PHE A 44 -4.89 -2.64 -16.55
N VAL A 45 -4.01 -1.63 -16.53
CA VAL A 45 -4.34 -0.31 -16.00
C VAL A 45 -5.04 0.53 -17.07
N ASP A 46 -6.20 1.08 -16.72
CA ASP A 46 -6.91 2.11 -17.45
C ASP A 46 -7.35 3.23 -16.48
N PRO A 47 -7.98 4.33 -16.96
CA PRO A 47 -8.43 5.42 -16.09
C PRO A 47 -9.43 5.00 -14.99
N ARG A 48 -10.29 4.00 -15.24
CA ARG A 48 -11.24 3.49 -14.24
C ARG A 48 -10.53 2.69 -13.17
N VAL A 49 -9.59 1.84 -13.57
CA VAL A 49 -8.73 1.10 -12.64
C VAL A 49 -7.96 2.09 -11.76
N LEU A 50 -7.34 3.13 -12.33
CA LEU A 50 -6.61 4.15 -11.56
C LEU A 50 -7.44 4.90 -10.52
N LEU A 51 -8.74 5.08 -10.77
CA LEU A 51 -9.65 5.65 -9.76
C LEU A 51 -9.95 4.64 -8.66
N ALA A 52 -10.17 3.38 -9.03
CA ALA A 52 -10.53 2.31 -8.10
C ALA A 52 -9.38 1.90 -7.17
N VAL A 53 -8.13 1.91 -7.62
CA VAL A 53 -6.99 1.36 -6.85
C VAL A 53 -6.74 2.07 -5.51
N GLN A 54 -7.28 3.27 -5.28
CA GLN A 54 -7.16 3.99 -4.01
C GLN A 54 -8.43 3.89 -3.13
N THR A 55 -9.39 3.05 -3.51
CA THR A 55 -10.68 2.91 -2.81
C THR A 55 -10.64 1.68 -1.90
N PHE A 56 -10.41 1.90 -0.61
CA PHE A 56 -10.31 0.84 0.39
C PHE A 56 -11.68 0.58 1.04
N PRO A 57 -12.05 -0.69 1.27
CA PRO A 57 -13.21 -1.04 2.06
C PRO A 57 -13.01 -0.64 3.54
N SER A 58 -14.11 -0.43 4.26
CA SER A 58 -14.09 0.13 5.63
C SER A 58 -13.37 -0.74 6.66
N ASP A 59 -13.31 -2.04 6.43
CA ASP A 59 -12.60 -3.02 7.26
C ASP A 59 -11.07 -3.01 7.05
N ARG A 60 -10.57 -2.32 6.02
CA ARG A 60 -9.13 -2.12 5.75
C ARG A 60 -8.63 -0.75 6.18
N ALA A 61 -9.15 -0.26 7.30
CA ALA A 61 -8.69 0.99 7.88
C ALA A 61 -7.19 0.95 8.19
N GLN A 62 -6.54 2.11 8.06
CA GLN A 62 -5.12 2.23 8.34
C GLN A 62 -4.83 1.91 9.82
N LEU A 63 -3.91 0.97 10.04
CA LEU A 63 -3.47 0.61 11.38
C LEU A 63 -2.55 1.69 11.98
N THR A 64 -2.73 2.00 13.25
CA THR A 64 -1.81 2.84 14.01
C THR A 64 -0.73 1.95 14.61
N MET A 65 0.48 1.99 14.05
CA MET A 65 1.61 1.17 14.48
C MET A 65 2.88 2.00 14.57
N PRO A 66 3.80 1.68 15.49
CA PRO A 66 5.11 2.32 15.54
C PRO A 66 5.91 1.98 14.26
N PRO A 67 6.85 2.85 13.84
CA PRO A 67 7.71 2.57 12.70
C PRO A 67 8.54 1.31 12.93
N SER A 68 8.53 0.39 11.96
CA SER A 68 9.43 -0.75 11.96
C SER A 68 10.86 -0.30 11.66
N THR A 69 11.80 -0.70 12.50
CA THR A 69 13.23 -0.42 12.34
C THR A 69 14.02 -1.72 12.47
N ARG A 70 15.31 -1.70 12.15
CA ARG A 70 16.18 -2.87 12.30
C ARG A 70 16.25 -3.37 13.75
N LEU A 71 16.28 -2.46 14.72
CA LEU A 71 16.36 -2.80 16.15
C LEU A 71 15.00 -3.14 16.76
N HIS A 72 13.93 -2.56 16.20
CA HIS A 72 12.55 -2.76 16.65
C HIS A 72 11.68 -3.15 15.45
N PRO A 73 11.66 -4.44 15.05
CA PRO A 73 10.94 -4.90 13.87
C PRO A 73 9.44 -5.07 14.17
N ALA A 74 8.73 -3.95 14.38
CA ALA A 74 7.34 -3.91 14.82
C ALA A 74 6.36 -4.77 14.01
N ILE A 75 6.66 -5.03 12.73
CA ILE A 75 5.85 -5.90 11.87
C ILE A 75 5.93 -7.37 12.32
N LEU A 76 7.14 -7.85 12.64
CA LEU A 76 7.33 -9.23 13.11
C LEU A 76 6.66 -9.43 14.47
N ASP A 77 6.75 -8.43 15.34
CA ASP A 77 6.13 -8.47 16.66
C ASP A 77 4.59 -8.51 16.56
N ALA A 78 4.01 -7.75 15.63
CA ALA A 78 2.57 -7.79 15.35
C ALA A 78 2.10 -9.16 14.85
N ILE A 79 2.85 -9.81 13.96
CA ILE A 79 2.50 -11.13 13.41
C ILE A 79 2.63 -12.24 14.46
N LYS A 80 3.64 -12.18 15.33
CA LYS A 80 3.79 -13.16 16.43
C LYS A 80 2.57 -13.17 17.36
N GLY A 81 1.94 -12.01 17.57
CA GLY A 81 0.72 -11.89 18.36
C GLY A 81 -0.53 -12.46 17.69
N SER A 82 -0.59 -12.49 16.35
CA SER A 82 -1.79 -12.89 15.61
C SER A 82 -2.00 -14.41 15.52
N TYR A 83 -0.96 -15.22 15.77
CA TYR A 83 -1.09 -16.69 15.74
C TYR A 83 -1.75 -17.27 17.00
N ARG A 84 -1.79 -16.53 18.12
CA ARG A 84 -2.33 -17.04 19.40
C ARG A 84 -3.86 -17.23 19.45
N GLY A 85 -4.56 -17.03 18.34
CA GLY A 85 -6.03 -17.09 18.25
C GLY A 85 -6.57 -18.00 17.15
N TYR A 86 -5.78 -18.96 16.65
CA TYR A 86 -6.21 -20.03 15.75
C TYR A 86 -6.05 -21.40 16.41
#